data_AF-A0A078KMB5-F1
#
_entry.id   AF-A0A078KMB5-F1
#
_cell.length_a   1.000
_cell.length_b   1.000
_cell.length_c   1.000
_cell.angle_alpha   90.00
_cell.angle_beta   90.00
_cell.angle_gamma   90.00
#
_symmetry.space_group_name_H-M   'P 1'
#
loop_
_entity.id
_entity.type
_entity.pdbx_description
1 polymer ?
#
loop_
_entity_poly.entity_id
_entity_poly.type
_entity_poly.pdbx_seq_one_letter_code
_entity_poly.pdbx_strand_id
1 'polypeptide(L)'
;MLPLFKRMVNNMNIVLMCGHETGDETINTLFSAIRFVHSCAIHIGEETFSIIPPKAKNPDFVIIDNKKIKNIHTKSGIALFRKEIEPKHEIVIPPSFFAIIDSDNTKAADLLSSQGNQTITCGLSQKDTITFSSLENDRAVVSLQRGLVALDGSEILPVEIPVTFNTTHSEYAILASTAVLLLSGAAIPESGLEFM
;
A
#
# COMPACT_ATOMS: atom_id res chain seq x y z
N MET A 1 26.54 -15.96 -8.84
CA MET A 1 26.14 -14.89 -7.91
C MET A 1 24.84 -14.18 -8.31
N LEU A 2 24.52 -14.02 -9.61
CA LEU A 2 23.23 -13.51 -10.11
C LEU A 2 21.94 -14.30 -9.76
N PRO A 3 21.92 -15.65 -9.59
CA PRO A 3 20.67 -16.39 -9.43
C PRO A 3 19.92 -16.14 -8.12
N LEU A 4 20.66 -15.87 -7.03
CA LEU A 4 20.09 -15.60 -5.71
C LEU A 4 19.41 -14.23 -5.64
N PHE A 5 19.98 -13.22 -6.29
CA PHE A 5 19.36 -11.89 -6.41
C PHE A 5 18.07 -11.94 -7.23
N LYS A 6 18.08 -12.66 -8.37
CA LYS A 6 16.86 -12.89 -9.18
C LYS A 6 15.79 -13.69 -8.42
N ARG A 7 16.18 -14.62 -7.54
CA ARG A 7 15.25 -15.43 -6.73
C ARG A 7 14.69 -14.67 -5.52
N MET A 8 15.46 -13.78 -4.90
CA MET A 8 14.95 -12.89 -3.83
C MET A 8 13.93 -11.89 -4.35
N VAL A 9 14.17 -11.28 -5.53
CA VAL A 9 13.23 -10.29 -6.10
C VAL A 9 11.92 -10.93 -6.57
N ASN A 10 11.92 -12.20 -6.96
CA ASN A 10 10.72 -12.90 -7.42
C ASN A 10 9.68 -13.20 -6.31
N ASN A 11 10.00 -12.97 -5.03
CA ASN A 11 9.09 -13.20 -3.90
C ASN A 11 8.79 -11.93 -3.09
N MET A 12 9.34 -10.76 -3.45
CA MET A 12 9.07 -9.51 -2.73
C MET A 12 7.85 -8.80 -3.29
N ASN A 13 7.02 -8.27 -2.40
CA ASN A 13 5.88 -7.43 -2.72
C ASN A 13 6.37 -6.04 -3.14
N ILE A 14 6.15 -5.70 -4.42
CA ILE A 14 6.53 -4.38 -4.95
C ILE A 14 5.39 -3.40 -4.70
N VAL A 15 5.72 -2.27 -4.06
CA VAL A 15 4.82 -1.14 -3.84
C VAL A 15 5.37 0.08 -4.56
N LEU A 16 4.64 0.59 -5.56
CA LEU A 16 4.96 1.81 -6.28
C LEU A 16 4.19 2.99 -5.67
N MET A 17 4.90 3.93 -5.08
CA MET A 17 4.28 5.16 -4.57
C MET A 17 3.96 6.10 -5.74
N CYS A 18 2.69 6.50 -5.83
CA CYS A 18 2.18 7.34 -6.91
C CYS A 18 1.65 8.66 -6.37
N GLY A 19 1.79 9.75 -7.13
CA GLY A 19 1.30 11.07 -6.72
C GLY A 19 2.23 11.84 -5.77
N HIS A 20 1.67 12.85 -5.12
CA HIS A 20 2.34 13.72 -4.16
C HIS A 20 1.43 13.99 -2.97
N GLU A 21 2.03 14.35 -1.85
CA GLU A 21 1.34 14.82 -0.65
C GLU A 21 2.25 15.83 0.04
N THR A 22 1.64 16.74 0.82
CA THR A 22 2.44 17.61 1.68
C THR A 22 2.94 16.79 2.86
N GLY A 23 4.24 16.60 2.97
CA GLY A 23 4.86 15.70 3.94
C GLY A 23 4.97 14.26 3.41
N ASP A 24 5.11 13.30 4.34
CA ASP A 24 5.37 11.89 4.05
C ASP A 24 4.35 10.97 4.74
N GLU A 25 3.11 11.44 4.90
CA GLU A 25 2.09 10.78 5.72
C GLU A 25 1.78 9.35 5.25
N THR A 26 1.48 9.16 3.96
CA THR A 26 1.13 7.84 3.43
C THR A 26 2.28 6.84 3.57
N ILE A 27 3.50 7.27 3.22
CA ILE A 27 4.68 6.38 3.29
C ILE A 27 5.12 6.07 4.72
N ASN A 28 5.05 7.04 5.64
CA ASN A 28 5.38 6.83 7.04
C ASN A 28 4.37 5.90 7.73
N THR A 29 3.09 6.02 7.40
CA THR A 29 2.05 5.11 7.89
C THR A 29 2.28 3.69 7.39
N LEU A 30 2.66 3.53 6.11
CA LEU A 30 3.03 2.22 5.57
C LEU A 30 4.26 1.63 6.26
N PHE A 31 5.29 2.45 6.54
CA PHE A 31 6.45 1.99 7.30
C PHE A 31 6.09 1.56 8.72
N SER A 32 5.17 2.27 9.39
CA SER A 32 4.68 1.89 10.72
C SER A 32 3.98 0.53 10.67
N ALA A 33 3.07 0.35 9.70
CA ALA A 33 2.36 -0.91 9.48
C ALA A 33 3.30 -2.10 9.21
N ILE A 34 4.28 -1.93 8.31
CA ILE A 34 5.28 -2.96 7.96
C ILE A 34 6.10 -3.38 9.19
N ARG A 35 6.53 -2.40 10.01
CA ARG A 35 7.29 -2.68 11.25
C ARG A 35 6.45 -3.44 12.25
N PHE A 36 5.18 -3.07 12.39
CA PHE A 36 4.27 -3.69 13.35
C PHE A 36 4.06 -5.18 13.04
N VAL A 37 3.85 -5.55 11.78
CA VAL A 37 3.74 -6.96 11.37
C VAL A 37 5.09 -7.67 11.25
N HIS A 38 6.15 -7.12 11.86
CA HIS A 38 7.52 -7.65 11.85
C HIS A 38 8.10 -7.94 10.47
N SER A 39 7.58 -7.28 9.43
CA SER A 39 8.07 -7.38 8.06
C SER A 39 9.13 -6.34 7.77
N CYS A 40 9.81 -6.50 6.64
CA CYS A 40 10.94 -5.65 6.27
C CYS A 40 10.79 -5.10 4.85
N ALA A 41 11.20 -3.86 4.62
CA ALA A 41 11.14 -3.21 3.32
C ALA A 41 12.49 -2.65 2.88
N ILE A 42 12.79 -2.76 1.59
CA ILE A 42 13.74 -1.88 0.91
C ILE A 42 12.96 -0.65 0.44
N HIS A 43 13.40 0.55 0.81
CA HIS A 43 12.86 1.80 0.32
C HIS A 43 13.85 2.45 -0.66
N ILE A 44 13.37 2.73 -1.87
CA ILE A 44 14.10 3.42 -2.94
C ILE A 44 13.43 4.78 -3.15
N GLY A 45 14.00 5.82 -2.54
CA GLY A 45 13.57 7.21 -2.73
C GLY A 45 14.18 7.86 -3.98
N GLU A 46 13.98 9.16 -4.15
CA GLU A 46 14.56 9.94 -5.25
C GLU A 46 16.10 9.87 -5.31
N GLU A 47 16.74 9.94 -4.15
CA GLU A 47 18.20 9.96 -3.99
C GLU A 47 18.68 9.04 -2.86
N THR A 48 17.79 8.22 -2.31
CA THR A 48 18.05 7.43 -1.10
C THR A 48 17.75 5.96 -1.32
N PHE A 49 18.54 5.12 -0.65
CA PHE A 49 18.32 3.68 -0.54
C PHE A 49 18.41 3.30 0.93
N SER A 50 17.31 2.75 1.48
CA SER A 50 17.19 2.47 2.91
C SER A 50 16.55 1.11 3.15
N ILE A 51 16.88 0.46 4.27
CA ILE A 51 16.19 -0.74 4.77
C ILE A 51 15.34 -0.33 5.97
N ILE A 52 14.08 -0.76 5.99
CA ILE A 52 13.10 -0.44 7.03
C ILE A 52 12.60 -1.75 7.66
N PRO A 53 12.73 -1.94 9.00
CA PRO A 53 13.53 -1.12 9.90
C PRO A 53 15.05 -1.23 9.61
N PRO A 54 15.88 -0.28 10.06
CA PRO A 54 17.33 -0.34 9.84
C PRO A 54 17.94 -1.65 10.34
N LYS A 55 18.84 -2.24 9.55
CA LYS A 55 19.51 -3.54 9.81
C LYS A 55 18.59 -4.77 9.74
N ALA A 56 17.34 -4.61 9.30
CA ALA A 56 16.51 -5.75 8.94
C ALA A 56 17.18 -6.64 7.90
N LYS A 57 16.83 -7.93 7.93
CA LYS A 57 17.28 -8.94 6.99
C LYS A 57 16.05 -9.52 6.30
N ASN A 58 16.22 -9.99 5.06
CA ASN A 58 15.17 -10.63 4.27
C ASN A 58 13.94 -9.71 4.08
N PRO A 59 14.06 -8.64 3.28
CA PRO A 59 12.93 -7.78 2.97
C PRO A 59 11.82 -8.56 2.26
N ASP A 60 10.58 -8.34 2.70
CA ASP A 60 9.35 -8.83 2.08
C ASP A 60 8.78 -7.81 1.10
N PHE A 61 9.15 -6.53 1.27
CA PHE A 61 8.67 -5.42 0.46
C PHE A 61 9.81 -4.70 -0.27
N VAL A 62 9.50 -4.20 -1.46
CA VAL A 62 10.28 -3.15 -2.13
C VAL A 62 9.36 -1.97 -2.39
N ILE A 63 9.59 -0.86 -1.71
CA ILE A 63 8.85 0.39 -1.85
C ILE A 63 9.63 1.30 -2.77
N ILE A 64 9.04 1.62 -3.91
CA ILE A 64 9.60 2.49 -4.93
C ILE A 64 8.90 3.84 -4.81
N ASP A 65 9.61 4.83 -4.27
CA ASP A 65 9.17 6.21 -4.16
C ASP A 65 10.09 7.14 -4.95
N ASN A 66 10.12 6.89 -6.26
CA ASN A 66 11.01 7.59 -7.16
C ASN A 66 10.31 7.83 -8.49
N LYS A 67 9.97 9.09 -8.76
CA LYS A 67 9.21 9.52 -9.94
C LYS A 67 10.01 9.35 -11.23
N LYS A 68 11.34 9.19 -11.16
CA LYS A 68 12.22 8.97 -12.32
C LYS A 68 12.18 7.52 -12.80
N ILE A 69 11.74 6.58 -11.97
CA ILE A 69 11.57 5.18 -12.38
C ILE A 69 10.29 5.06 -13.21
N LYS A 70 10.45 4.88 -14.53
CA LYS A 70 9.33 4.76 -15.47
C LYS A 70 9.06 3.34 -15.96
N ASN A 71 10.07 2.47 -15.90
CA ASN A 71 10.00 1.12 -16.44
C ASN A 71 10.10 0.09 -15.31
N ILE A 72 8.96 -0.50 -14.95
CA ILE A 72 8.88 -1.55 -13.93
C ILE A 72 8.48 -2.84 -14.63
N HIS A 73 9.38 -3.82 -14.61
CA HIS A 73 9.15 -5.14 -15.18
C HIS A 73 9.01 -6.17 -14.06
N THR A 74 7.78 -6.38 -13.60
CA THR A 74 7.44 -7.40 -12.60
C THR A 74 6.13 -8.09 -12.99
N LYS A 75 5.89 -9.27 -12.41
CA LYS A 75 4.67 -10.06 -12.64
C LYS A 75 3.43 -9.35 -12.08
N SER A 76 3.52 -8.84 -10.87
CA SER A 76 2.45 -8.16 -10.14
C SER A 76 3.04 -7.19 -9.12
N GLY A 77 2.20 -6.33 -8.56
CA GLY A 77 2.58 -5.36 -7.54
C GLY A 77 1.40 -4.52 -7.11
N ILE A 78 1.67 -3.51 -6.29
CA ILE A 78 0.67 -2.57 -5.78
C ILE A 78 1.12 -1.16 -6.14
N ALA A 79 0.25 -0.37 -6.75
CA ALA A 79 0.40 1.07 -6.89
C ALA A 79 -0.36 1.75 -5.76
N LEU A 80 0.36 2.37 -4.83
CA LEU A 80 -0.22 3.10 -3.71
C LEU A 80 -0.23 4.59 -4.02
N PHE A 81 -1.41 5.14 -4.25
CA PHE A 81 -1.56 6.56 -4.55
C PHE A 81 -1.54 7.40 -3.27
N ARG A 82 -0.92 8.56 -3.34
CA ARG A 82 -1.05 9.63 -2.37
C ARG A 82 -2.32 10.43 -2.65
N LYS A 83 -2.71 11.27 -1.68
CA LYS A 83 -3.93 12.10 -1.75
C LYS A 83 -4.02 12.93 -3.03
N GLU A 84 -2.90 13.49 -3.49
CA GLU A 84 -2.88 14.30 -4.69
C GLU A 84 -2.14 13.60 -5.84
N ILE A 85 -2.67 13.75 -7.05
CA ILE A 85 -1.93 13.43 -8.26
C ILE A 85 -1.80 14.65 -9.16
N GLU A 86 -0.63 14.76 -9.80
CA GLU A 86 -0.39 15.70 -10.87
C GLU A 86 -0.54 14.97 -12.22
N PRO A 87 -1.62 15.21 -12.98
CA PRO A 87 -1.89 14.49 -14.22
C PRO A 87 -0.84 14.72 -15.33
N LYS A 88 0.01 15.75 -15.19
CA LYS A 88 0.97 16.16 -16.22
C LYS A 88 2.11 15.17 -16.46
N HIS A 89 2.27 14.19 -15.58
CA HIS A 89 3.18 13.07 -15.80
C HIS A 89 2.32 11.80 -15.81
N GLU A 90 1.96 11.30 -16.99
CA GLU A 90 1.21 10.06 -17.13
C GLU A 90 2.01 8.92 -16.49
N ILE A 91 1.68 8.60 -15.24
CA ILE A 91 2.17 7.39 -14.60
C ILE A 91 1.41 6.25 -15.27
N VAL A 92 2.12 5.43 -16.02
CA VAL A 92 1.54 4.21 -16.58
C VAL A 92 1.66 3.12 -15.52
N ILE A 93 0.53 2.75 -14.93
CA ILE A 93 0.50 1.69 -13.93
C ILE A 93 0.47 0.35 -14.68
N PRO A 94 1.38 -0.59 -14.38
CA PRO A 94 1.36 -1.89 -15.04
C PRO A 94 -0.03 -2.55 -14.84
N PRO A 95 -0.65 -3.13 -15.89
CA PRO A 95 -2.01 -3.69 -15.79
C PRO A 95 -2.18 -4.78 -14.72
N SER A 96 -1.09 -5.46 -14.35
CA SER A 96 -1.08 -6.49 -13.30
C SER A 96 -0.96 -5.94 -11.88
N PHE A 97 -0.98 -4.61 -11.69
CA PHE A 97 -0.93 -3.99 -10.37
C PHE A 97 -2.33 -3.71 -9.87
N PHE A 98 -2.53 -3.96 -8.58
CA PHE A 98 -3.63 -3.34 -7.83
C PHE A 98 -3.32 -1.87 -7.63
N ALA A 99 -4.28 -1.00 -7.85
CA ALA A 99 -4.14 0.43 -7.56
C ALA A 99 -4.98 0.78 -6.32
N ILE A 100 -4.33 1.23 -5.26
CA ILE A 100 -5.00 1.71 -4.03
C ILE A 100 -5.12 3.22 -4.14
N ILE A 101 -6.34 3.73 -4.01
CA ILE A 101 -6.64 5.17 -4.08
C ILE A 101 -7.56 5.61 -2.94
N ASP A 102 -7.46 6.89 -2.61
CA ASP A 102 -8.48 7.59 -1.85
C ASP A 102 -9.73 7.69 -2.72
N SER A 103 -10.89 7.35 -2.17
CA SER A 103 -12.17 7.40 -2.88
C SER A 103 -12.54 8.80 -3.36
N ASP A 104 -12.04 9.84 -2.69
CA ASP A 104 -12.25 11.23 -3.09
C ASP A 104 -11.24 11.70 -4.17
N ASN A 105 -10.22 10.88 -4.50
CA ASN A 105 -9.24 11.18 -5.54
C ASN A 105 -9.78 10.85 -6.94
N THR A 106 -10.74 11.66 -7.39
CA THR A 106 -11.38 11.55 -8.71
C THR A 106 -10.38 11.53 -9.87
N LYS A 107 -9.29 12.29 -9.76
CA LYS A 107 -8.24 12.31 -10.79
C LYS A 107 -7.54 10.94 -10.92
N ALA A 108 -7.23 10.28 -9.81
CA ALA A 108 -6.63 8.95 -9.84
C ALA A 108 -7.63 7.90 -10.35
N ALA A 109 -8.91 8.01 -9.95
CA ALA A 109 -9.96 7.15 -10.47
C ALA A 109 -10.11 7.27 -12.00
N ASP A 110 -10.10 8.48 -12.55
CA ASP A 110 -10.19 8.73 -14.00
C ASP A 110 -8.98 8.13 -14.75
N LEU A 111 -7.76 8.33 -14.22
CA LEU A 111 -6.54 7.77 -14.77
C LEU A 111 -6.60 6.23 -14.83
N LEU A 112 -6.94 5.59 -13.71
CA LEU A 112 -6.96 4.13 -13.60
C LEU A 112 -8.10 3.50 -14.42
N SER A 113 -9.24 4.17 -14.50
CA SER A 113 -10.35 3.78 -15.39
C SER A 113 -9.91 3.73 -16.85
N SER A 114 -9.15 4.75 -17.30
CA SER A 114 -8.60 4.79 -18.67
C SER A 114 -7.55 3.71 -18.95
N GLN A 115 -6.85 3.23 -17.91
CA GLN A 115 -5.80 2.21 -18.01
C GLN A 115 -6.31 0.78 -17.76
N GLY A 116 -7.51 0.62 -17.19
CA GLY A 116 -8.14 -0.68 -16.92
C GLY A 116 -7.57 -1.41 -15.70
N ASN A 117 -6.93 -0.71 -14.76
CA ASN A 117 -6.34 -1.31 -13.56
C ASN A 117 -7.41 -1.72 -12.54
N GLN A 118 -7.16 -2.81 -11.82
CA GLN A 118 -7.97 -3.19 -10.68
C GLN A 118 -7.76 -2.20 -9.54
N THR A 119 -8.83 -1.48 -9.19
CA THR A 119 -8.77 -0.38 -8.21
C THR A 119 -9.38 -0.80 -6.87
N ILE A 120 -8.65 -0.49 -5.80
CA ILE A 120 -9.04 -0.67 -4.40
C ILE A 120 -9.27 0.70 -3.80
N THR A 121 -10.54 1.03 -3.59
CA THR A 121 -10.95 2.33 -3.05
C THR A 121 -10.92 2.32 -1.53
N CYS A 122 -10.32 3.34 -0.94
CA CYS A 122 -10.26 3.56 0.50
C CYS A 122 -10.96 4.86 0.86
N GLY A 123 -11.97 4.80 1.73
CA GLY A 123 -12.73 5.98 2.15
C GLY A 123 -13.71 5.66 3.28
N LEU A 124 -14.60 6.60 3.59
CA LEU A 124 -15.57 6.47 4.69
C LEU A 124 -16.94 5.96 4.22
N SER A 125 -17.08 5.56 2.97
CA SER A 125 -18.33 5.04 2.40
C SER A 125 -18.36 3.52 2.45
N GLN A 126 -19.54 2.95 2.72
CA GLN A 126 -19.75 1.50 2.59
C GLN A 126 -19.58 0.98 1.15
N LYS A 127 -19.55 1.88 0.16
CA LYS A 127 -19.23 1.53 -1.23
C LYS A 127 -17.74 1.30 -1.45
N ASP A 128 -16.90 1.80 -0.55
CA ASP A 128 -15.46 1.66 -0.64
C ASP A 128 -15.05 0.21 -0.41
N THR A 129 -13.91 -0.17 -0.98
CA THR A 129 -13.42 -1.54 -0.81
C THR A 129 -12.90 -1.73 0.62
N ILE A 130 -12.19 -0.74 1.13
CA ILE A 130 -11.73 -0.67 2.51
C ILE A 130 -12.28 0.61 3.14
N THR A 131 -12.90 0.48 4.31
CA THR A 131 -13.50 1.60 5.05
C THR A 131 -13.35 1.42 6.56
N PHE A 132 -13.77 2.39 7.36
CA PHE A 132 -13.91 2.20 8.80
C PHE A 132 -15.35 1.77 9.15
N SER A 133 -15.50 0.67 9.88
CA SER A 133 -16.80 0.31 10.48
C SER A 133 -17.02 1.00 11.83
N SER A 134 -15.94 1.46 12.47
CA SER A 134 -15.93 2.34 13.65
C SER A 134 -14.69 3.21 13.61
N LEU A 135 -14.79 4.47 14.07
CA LEU A 135 -13.68 5.41 14.13
C LEU A 135 -13.78 6.27 15.40
N GLU A 136 -12.74 6.22 16.21
CA GLU A 136 -12.51 7.06 17.39
C GLU A 136 -11.16 7.81 17.27
N ASN A 137 -10.79 8.59 18.29
CA ASN A 137 -9.61 9.47 18.23
C ASN A 137 -8.27 8.73 18.09
N ASP A 138 -8.13 7.55 18.69
CA ASP A 138 -6.88 6.78 18.79
C ASP A 138 -7.04 5.31 18.38
N ARG A 139 -8.23 4.94 17.91
CA ARG A 139 -8.58 3.58 17.51
C ARG A 139 -9.71 3.56 16.51
N ALA A 140 -9.75 2.52 15.69
CA ALA A 140 -10.80 2.27 14.73
C ALA A 140 -10.94 0.77 14.46
N VAL A 141 -11.93 0.43 13.64
CA VAL A 141 -12.03 -0.90 13.03
C VAL A 141 -12.04 -0.70 11.52
N VAL A 142 -11.00 -1.19 10.85
CA VAL A 142 -10.91 -1.22 9.39
C VAL A 142 -11.69 -2.42 8.89
N SER A 143 -12.54 -2.21 7.89
CA SER A 143 -13.37 -3.25 7.31
C SER A 143 -13.08 -3.39 5.81
N LEU A 144 -12.74 -4.61 5.41
CA LEU A 144 -12.74 -5.03 4.02
C LEU A 144 -14.18 -5.42 3.62
N GLN A 145 -14.82 -4.61 2.79
CA GLN A 145 -16.25 -4.75 2.47
C GLN A 145 -16.56 -5.91 1.50
N ARG A 146 -15.58 -6.31 0.68
CA ARG A 146 -15.75 -7.35 -0.35
C ARG A 146 -14.48 -8.17 -0.50
N GLY A 147 -14.65 -9.44 -0.87
CA GLY A 147 -13.52 -10.34 -1.05
C GLY A 147 -12.56 -9.87 -2.14
N LEU A 148 -11.27 -10.12 -1.94
CA LEU A 148 -10.19 -9.80 -2.86
C LEU A 148 -9.34 -11.05 -3.15
N VAL A 149 -8.48 -10.96 -4.16
CA VAL A 149 -7.44 -11.96 -4.42
C VAL A 149 -6.10 -11.27 -4.18
N ALA A 150 -5.28 -11.79 -3.28
CA ALA A 150 -3.96 -11.24 -2.97
C ALA A 150 -2.97 -11.44 -4.15
N LEU A 151 -1.80 -10.81 -4.05
CA LEU A 151 -0.73 -10.91 -5.06
C LEU A 151 -0.23 -12.34 -5.28
N ASP A 152 -0.31 -13.19 -4.25
CA ASP A 152 0.06 -14.61 -4.31
C ASP A 152 -1.05 -15.52 -4.87
N GLY A 153 -2.23 -14.95 -5.15
CA GLY A 153 -3.41 -15.65 -5.65
C GLY A 153 -4.33 -16.22 -4.57
N SER A 154 -4.03 -16.00 -3.29
CA SER A 154 -4.91 -16.40 -2.19
C SER A 154 -6.17 -15.53 -2.13
N GLU A 155 -7.29 -16.10 -1.70
CA GLU A 155 -8.53 -15.37 -1.47
C GLU A 155 -8.52 -14.69 -0.10
N ILE A 156 -8.90 -13.42 -0.06
CA ILE A 156 -9.07 -12.61 1.15
C ILE A 156 -10.58 -12.40 1.32
N LEU A 157 -11.16 -12.99 2.35
CA LEU A 157 -12.58 -12.81 2.67
C LEU A 157 -12.82 -11.45 3.36
N PRO A 158 -14.05 -10.89 3.30
CA PRO A 158 -14.43 -9.74 4.12
C PRO A 158 -14.05 -9.94 5.58
N VAL A 159 -13.39 -8.94 6.17
CA VAL A 159 -12.81 -9.03 7.51
C VAL A 159 -12.83 -7.67 8.19
N GLU A 160 -12.92 -7.68 9.52
CA GLU A 160 -12.73 -6.51 10.37
C GLU A 160 -11.40 -6.61 11.11
N ILE A 161 -10.62 -5.53 11.06
CA ILE A 161 -9.27 -5.44 11.61
C ILE A 161 -9.28 -4.28 12.60
N PRO A 162 -9.17 -4.55 13.91
CA PRO A 162 -8.96 -3.51 14.90
C PRO A 162 -7.67 -2.75 14.56
N VAL A 163 -7.70 -1.43 14.68
CA VAL A 163 -6.50 -0.61 14.52
C VAL A 163 -6.38 0.39 15.65
N THR A 164 -5.17 0.61 16.13
CA THR A 164 -4.84 1.67 17.08
C THR A 164 -3.80 2.58 16.46
N PHE A 165 -3.90 3.89 16.69
CA PHE A 165 -3.02 4.86 16.05
C PHE A 165 -2.89 6.14 16.88
N ASN A 166 -1.77 6.84 16.70
CA ASN A 166 -1.64 8.21 17.20
C ASN A 166 -2.20 9.24 16.19
N THR A 167 -2.34 10.49 16.60
CA THR A 167 -2.97 11.55 15.80
C THR A 167 -2.14 12.03 14.59
N THR A 168 -1.03 11.36 14.25
CA THR A 168 -0.16 11.75 13.12
C THR A 168 -0.49 11.03 11.81
N HIS A 169 -1.42 10.08 11.84
CA HIS A 169 -1.84 9.30 10.68
C HIS A 169 -3.23 9.69 10.23
N SER A 170 -3.40 10.07 8.96
CA SER A 170 -4.73 10.27 8.40
C SER A 170 -5.45 8.95 8.16
N GLU A 171 -6.78 9.06 8.21
CA GLU A 171 -7.74 8.03 7.87
C GLU A 171 -7.38 7.28 6.58
N TYR A 172 -7.13 8.01 5.49
CA TYR A 172 -6.73 7.42 4.21
C TYR A 172 -5.44 6.61 4.33
N ALA A 173 -4.40 7.15 4.97
CA ALA A 173 -3.11 6.48 5.08
C ALA A 173 -3.22 5.16 5.87
N ILE A 174 -4.06 5.11 6.90
CA ILE A 174 -4.36 3.90 7.68
C ILE A 174 -5.07 2.85 6.82
N LEU A 175 -6.15 3.24 6.13
CA LEU A 175 -6.91 2.35 5.25
C LEU A 175 -6.03 1.80 4.13
N ALA A 176 -5.27 2.66 3.48
CA ALA A 176 -4.42 2.30 2.36
C ALA A 176 -3.23 1.41 2.77
N SER A 177 -2.62 1.67 3.93
CA SER A 177 -1.57 0.80 4.49
C SER A 177 -2.13 -0.58 4.85
N THR A 178 -3.34 -0.64 5.41
CA THR A 178 -4.04 -1.90 5.68
C THR A 178 -4.31 -2.67 4.38
N ALA A 179 -4.74 -1.98 3.32
CA ALA A 179 -4.92 -2.58 2.00
C ALA A 179 -3.63 -3.18 1.44
N VAL A 180 -2.49 -2.50 1.59
CA VAL A 180 -1.17 -3.03 1.17
C VAL A 180 -0.85 -4.33 1.91
N LEU A 181 -1.03 -4.37 3.24
CA LEU A 181 -0.75 -5.57 4.04
C LEU A 181 -1.65 -6.75 3.64
N LEU A 182 -2.94 -6.50 3.41
CA LEU A 182 -3.88 -7.52 2.95
C LEU A 182 -3.48 -8.07 1.57
N LEU A 183 -3.30 -7.21 0.57
CA LEU A 183 -2.95 -7.63 -0.79
C LEU A 183 -1.60 -8.32 -0.90
N SER A 184 -0.67 -7.99 -0.02
CA SER A 184 0.67 -8.60 0.04
C SER A 184 0.70 -9.96 0.74
N GLY A 185 -0.43 -10.38 1.34
CA GLY A 185 -0.50 -11.62 2.13
C GLY A 185 0.28 -11.53 3.44
N ALA A 186 0.54 -10.32 3.95
CA ALA A 186 1.24 -10.15 5.21
C ALA A 186 0.45 -10.76 6.37
N ALA A 187 1.15 -11.36 7.32
CA ALA A 187 0.54 -11.95 8.50
C ALA A 187 0.08 -10.85 9.48
N ILE A 188 -1.19 -10.46 9.39
CA ILE A 188 -1.81 -9.50 10.32
C ILE A 188 -2.18 -10.26 11.62
N PRO A 189 -1.71 -9.80 12.79
CA PRO A 189 -2.07 -10.40 14.07
C PRO A 189 -3.58 -10.34 14.35
N GLU A 190 -4.11 -11.30 15.11
CA GLU A 190 -5.51 -11.28 15.55
C GLU A 190 -5.85 -10.03 16.40
N SER A 191 -4.85 -9.46 17.07
CA SER A 191 -5.00 -8.20 17.81
C SER A 191 -5.19 -6.97 16.93
N GLY A 192 -5.03 -7.09 15.61
CA GLY A 192 -5.17 -6.00 14.66
C GLY A 192 -3.84 -5.38 14.24
N LEU A 193 -3.85 -4.07 13.95
CA LEU A 193 -2.68 -3.28 13.56
C LEU A 193 -2.44 -2.10 14.50
N GLU A 194 -1.19 -1.67 14.63
CA GLU A 194 -0.83 -0.46 15.34
C GLU A 194 -0.02 0.48 14.44
N PHE A 195 -0.37 1.76 14.44
CA PHE A 195 0.32 2.82 13.70
C PHE A 195 0.85 3.87 14.69
N MET A 196 2.14 3.78 14.98
CA MET A 196 2.88 4.66 15.92
C MET A 196 3.96 5.47 15.22
#